data_AF-A0A8T3M8U7-F1
#
_entry.id   AF-A0A8T3M8U7-F1
#
_cell.length_a   1.000
_cell.length_b   1.000
_cell.length_c   1.000
_cell.angle_alpha   90.00
_cell.angle_beta   90.00
_cell.angle_gamma   90.00
#
_symmetry.space_group_name_H-M   'P 1'
#
loop_
_entity.id
_entity.type
_entity.pdbx_description
1 polymer ?
#
loop_
_entity_poly.entity_id
_entity_poly.type
_entity_poly.pdbx_seq_one_letter_code
_entity_poly.pdbx_strand_id
1 'polypeptide(L)'
;MASEDAATGNRISDPWGERTPFGCGERWPVRVDLQLEDGLAEAEVDRWVPSASLLHSNGDGIDIAVKDGRIAGVRGRAGDRVNHGRLDPKDLYGWQATAPPTA
;
A
#
# COMPACT_ATOMS: atom_id res chain seq x y z
N MET A 1 1.36 -25.51 -6.81
CA MET A 1 1.97 -24.17 -6.86
C MET A 1 0.91 -23.20 -7.34
N ALA A 2 0.17 -22.61 -6.41
CA ALA A 2 -0.67 -21.46 -6.74
C ALA A 2 0.27 -20.26 -6.90
N SER A 3 0.21 -19.60 -8.05
CA SER A 3 0.90 -18.35 -8.30
C SER A 3 0.49 -17.32 -7.25
N GLU A 4 1.47 -16.67 -6.62
CA GLU A 4 1.28 -15.65 -5.56
C GLU A 4 0.54 -14.38 -6.05
N ASP A 5 0.28 -14.24 -7.35
CA ASP A 5 -0.47 -13.12 -7.94
C ASP A 5 -2.00 -13.14 -7.72
N ALA A 6 -2.56 -14.23 -7.19
CA ALA A 6 -4.01 -14.38 -7.04
C ALA A 6 -4.61 -13.69 -5.80
N ALA A 7 -3.78 -13.15 -4.90
CA ALA A 7 -4.25 -12.68 -3.59
C ALA A 7 -4.76 -11.23 -3.55
N THR A 8 -4.72 -10.47 -4.65
CA THR A 8 -5.42 -9.19 -4.65
C THR A 8 -6.00 -8.86 -6.00
N GLY A 9 -7.32 -9.04 -6.12
CA GLY A 9 -8.10 -8.60 -7.26
C GLY A 9 -7.85 -7.12 -7.59
N ASN A 10 -8.26 -6.71 -8.78
CA ASN A 10 -8.14 -5.33 -9.24
C ASN A 10 -8.71 -4.36 -8.19
N ARG A 11 -7.84 -3.67 -7.44
CA ARG A 11 -8.21 -2.80 -6.31
C ARG A 11 -8.87 -1.50 -6.74
N ILE A 12 -9.06 -1.28 -8.05
CA ILE A 12 -9.90 -0.21 -8.60
C ILE A 12 -11.33 -0.73 -8.82
N SER A 13 -11.48 -1.91 -9.41
CA SER A 13 -12.79 -2.50 -9.72
C SER A 13 -13.44 -3.21 -8.53
N ASP A 14 -12.64 -3.76 -7.63
CA ASP A 14 -13.05 -4.35 -6.35
C ASP A 14 -12.15 -3.81 -5.22
N PRO A 15 -12.39 -2.58 -4.75
CA PRO A 15 -11.53 -1.92 -3.78
C PRO A 15 -11.60 -2.55 -2.38
N TRP A 16 -12.63 -3.35 -2.10
CA TRP A 16 -12.83 -3.97 -0.79
C TRP A 16 -12.18 -5.35 -0.71
N GLY A 17 -12.16 -6.09 -1.83
CA GLY A 17 -11.63 -7.44 -1.89
C GLY A 17 -12.38 -8.40 -0.95
N GLU A 18 -11.69 -9.48 -0.56
CA GLU A 18 -12.24 -10.44 0.39
C GLU A 18 -12.49 -9.80 1.76
N ARG A 19 -13.68 -10.06 2.32
CA ARG A 19 -14.04 -9.55 3.64
C ARG A 19 -13.19 -10.20 4.71
N THR A 20 -12.62 -9.39 5.60
CA THR A 20 -11.83 -9.84 6.76
C THR A 20 -12.48 -9.38 8.07
N PRO A 21 -13.62 -9.99 8.47
CA PRO A 21 -14.32 -9.60 9.70
C PRO A 21 -13.49 -9.94 10.95
N PHE A 22 -13.75 -9.22 12.03
CA PHE A 22 -13.19 -9.48 13.36
C PHE A 22 -14.29 -9.35 14.42
N GLY A 23 -14.13 -10.07 15.53
CA GLY A 23 -15.10 -10.12 16.62
C GLY A 23 -15.14 -8.86 17.47
N CYS A 24 -16.20 -8.72 18.27
CA CYS A 24 -16.29 -7.67 19.28
C CYS A 24 -15.15 -7.80 20.29
N GLY A 25 -14.39 -6.72 20.50
CA GLY A 25 -13.24 -6.70 21.42
C GLY A 25 -11.98 -7.38 20.87
N GLU A 26 -12.04 -7.99 19.69
CA GLU A 26 -10.85 -8.48 19.01
C GLU A 26 -10.06 -7.33 18.39
N ARG A 27 -8.76 -7.55 18.19
CA ARG A 27 -7.92 -6.59 17.48
C ARG A 27 -8.27 -6.61 16.01
N TRP A 28 -8.28 -5.43 15.38
CA TRP A 28 -8.31 -5.33 13.92
C TRP A 28 -7.11 -6.11 13.35
N PRO A 29 -7.34 -7.15 12.51
CA PRO A 29 -6.25 -7.90 11.89
C PRO A 29 -5.32 -6.97 11.11
N VAL A 30 -4.00 -7.14 11.20
CA VAL A 30 -3.04 -6.40 10.38
C VAL A 30 -3.10 -6.92 8.94
N ARG A 31 -3.01 -6.02 7.95
CA ARG A 31 -2.79 -6.34 6.54
C ARG A 31 -1.93 -5.24 5.96
N VAL A 32 -0.72 -5.56 5.48
CA VAL A 32 0.16 -4.57 4.87
C VAL A 32 -0.09 -4.57 3.37
N ASP A 33 -0.82 -3.56 2.91
CA ASP A 33 -1.05 -3.37 1.48
C ASP A 33 0.22 -2.75 0.86
N LEU A 34 0.61 -3.27 -0.30
CA LEU A 34 1.79 -2.86 -1.07
C LEU A 34 1.37 -2.57 -2.51
N GLN A 35 1.89 -1.48 -3.08
CA GLN A 35 1.84 -1.21 -4.51
C GLN A 35 3.18 -0.62 -4.95
N LEU A 36 3.83 -1.27 -5.90
CA LEU A 36 5.07 -0.81 -6.52
C LEU A 36 4.82 -0.47 -8.00
N GLU A 37 5.80 0.19 -8.61
CA GLU A 37 5.93 0.25 -10.06
C GLU A 37 5.99 -1.16 -10.65
N ASP A 38 5.45 -1.32 -11.86
CA ASP A 38 5.39 -2.61 -12.53
C ASP A 38 6.80 -3.17 -12.76
N GLY A 39 7.00 -4.44 -12.38
CA GLY A 39 8.28 -5.12 -12.51
C GLY A 39 9.30 -4.83 -11.40
N LEU A 40 8.99 -3.96 -10.44
CA LEU A 40 9.84 -3.71 -9.28
C LEU A 40 9.49 -4.64 -8.12
N ALA A 41 10.45 -5.44 -7.65
CA ALA A 41 10.29 -6.23 -6.43
C ALA A 41 10.57 -5.41 -5.16
N GLU A 42 9.96 -5.77 -4.03
CA GLU A 42 10.18 -5.08 -2.76
C GLU A 42 11.66 -5.04 -2.35
N ALA A 43 12.40 -6.11 -2.63
CA ALA A 43 13.83 -6.22 -2.32
C ALA A 43 14.73 -5.29 -3.16
N GLU A 44 14.22 -4.74 -4.26
CA GLU A 44 14.94 -3.84 -5.16
C GLU A 44 14.73 -2.36 -4.81
N VAL A 45 13.83 -2.05 -3.86
CA VAL A 45 13.62 -0.70 -3.32
C VAL A 45 14.86 -0.24 -2.58
N ASP A 46 15.39 0.94 -2.93
CA ASP A 46 16.63 1.45 -2.33
C ASP A 46 16.41 1.91 -0.88
N ARG A 47 15.24 2.52 -0.61
CA ARG A 47 14.84 2.95 0.74
C ARG A 47 13.33 3.11 0.88
N TRP A 48 12.86 2.86 2.09
CA TRP A 48 11.49 3.16 2.54
C TRP A 48 11.48 4.43 3.38
N VAL A 49 10.66 5.41 2.99
CA VAL A 49 10.54 6.69 3.70
C VAL A 49 9.21 6.73 4.47
N PRO A 50 9.23 6.76 5.81
CA PRO A 50 8.04 6.93 6.62
C PRO A 50 7.29 8.22 6.29
N SER A 51 5.98 8.13 6.11
CA SER A 51 5.10 9.27 5.82
C SER A 51 3.66 9.00 6.28
N ALA A 52 2.74 9.89 5.93
CA ALA A 52 1.31 9.72 6.06
C ALA A 52 0.61 10.09 4.73
N SER A 53 -0.56 9.50 4.48
CA SER A 53 -1.39 9.92 3.34
C SER A 53 -1.81 11.38 3.50
N LEU A 54 -1.72 12.12 2.39
CA LEU A 54 -2.18 13.52 2.28
C LEU A 54 -3.54 13.62 1.57
N LEU A 55 -4.16 12.49 1.24
CA LEU A 55 -5.35 12.44 0.39
C LEU A 55 -6.66 12.42 1.20
N HIS A 56 -6.55 12.46 2.53
CA HIS A 56 -7.66 12.59 3.49
C HIS A 56 -7.10 12.93 4.88
N SER A 57 -8.00 13.29 5.81
CA SER A 57 -7.63 13.81 7.13
C SER A 57 -7.44 12.77 8.24
N ASN A 58 -7.60 11.47 7.97
CA ASN A 58 -7.45 10.45 9.03
C ASN A 58 -5.98 10.22 9.41
N GLY A 59 -5.04 10.50 8.49
CA GLY A 59 -3.61 10.37 8.74
C GLY A 59 -3.08 8.94 8.65
N ASP A 60 -3.51 8.20 7.63
CA ASP A 60 -3.09 6.81 7.38
C ASP A 60 -1.56 6.73 7.22
N GLY A 61 -0.91 5.92 8.07
CA GLY A 61 0.53 5.74 8.03
C GLY A 61 0.99 4.91 6.82
N ILE A 62 1.95 5.44 6.06
CA ILE A 62 2.52 4.80 4.85
C ILE A 62 4.05 4.85 4.87
N ASP A 63 4.70 3.92 4.19
CA ASP A 63 6.08 4.07 3.74
C ASP A 63 6.08 4.31 2.23
N ILE A 64 6.86 5.29 1.78
CA ILE A 64 7.07 5.59 0.35
C ILE A 64 8.31 4.82 -0.12
N ALA A 65 8.16 4.03 -1.18
CA ALA A 65 9.27 3.35 -1.84
C ALA A 65 10.05 4.36 -2.69
N VAL A 66 11.37 4.39 -2.53
CA VAL A 66 12.26 5.17 -3.40
C VAL A 66 13.15 4.24 -4.19
N LYS A 67 13.17 4.43 -5.52
CA LYS A 67 14.08 3.77 -6.45
C LYS A 67 14.73 4.82 -7.36
N ASP A 68 16.05 4.78 -7.48
CA ASP A 68 16.82 5.70 -8.33
C ASP A 68 16.49 7.18 -8.10
N GLY A 69 16.26 7.53 -6.82
CA GLY A 69 15.92 8.89 -6.39
C GLY A 69 14.48 9.33 -6.69
N ARG A 70 13.59 8.42 -7.11
CA ARG A 70 12.18 8.70 -7.46
C ARG A 70 11.23 7.89 -6.59
N ILE A 71 9.98 8.36 -6.50
CA ILE A 71 8.91 7.58 -5.87
C ILE A 71 8.55 6.42 -6.81
N ALA A 72 8.60 5.19 -6.31
CA ALA A 72 8.37 3.98 -7.08
C ALA A 72 7.29 3.07 -6.48
N GLY A 73 6.51 3.59 -5.52
CA GLY A 73 5.49 2.83 -4.82
C GLY A 73 5.27 3.26 -3.39
N VAL A 74 4.40 2.51 -2.72
CA VAL A 74 4.02 2.71 -1.31
C VAL A 74 3.68 1.37 -0.66
N ARG A 75 3.80 1.31 0.67
CA ARG A 75 3.18 0.27 1.48
C ARG A 75 2.56 0.86 2.73
N GLY A 76 1.56 0.19 3.29
CA GLY A 76 1.01 0.57 4.60
C GLY A 76 1.93 0.15 5.74
N ARG A 77 1.71 0.71 6.93
CA ARG A 77 2.49 0.41 8.13
C ARG A 77 1.71 -0.48 9.10
N ALA A 78 2.17 -1.71 9.33
CA ALA A 78 1.52 -2.69 10.21
C ALA A 78 1.20 -2.16 11.62
N GLY A 79 2.09 -1.32 12.18
CA GLY A 79 1.96 -0.74 13.51
C GLY A 79 1.21 0.59 13.55
N ASP A 80 0.71 1.10 12.43
CA ASP A 80 -0.07 2.33 12.42
C ASP A 80 -1.45 2.11 13.05
N ARG A 81 -1.84 3.04 13.93
CA ARG A 81 -3.07 2.91 14.72
C ARG A 81 -4.35 3.16 13.90
N VAL A 82 -4.22 3.83 12.76
CA VAL A 82 -5.37 4.29 11.96
C VAL A 82 -5.73 3.20 10.97
N ASN A 83 -4.75 2.72 10.20
CA ASN A 83 -5.01 1.85 9.07
C ASN A 83 -4.54 0.40 9.26
N HIS A 84 -3.72 0.11 10.28
CA HIS A 84 -3.14 -1.22 10.52
C HIS A 84 -2.47 -1.84 9.27
N GLY A 85 -1.88 -0.97 8.44
CA GLY A 85 -1.22 -1.32 7.18
C GLY A 85 -2.11 -1.34 5.93
N ARG A 86 -3.43 -1.14 6.07
CA ARG A 86 -4.33 -1.13 4.91
C ARG A 86 -4.27 0.21 4.21
N LEU A 87 -4.43 0.17 2.89
CA LEU A 87 -4.47 1.35 2.05
C LEU A 87 -5.68 1.24 1.12
N ASP A 88 -6.38 2.36 0.96
CA ASP A 88 -7.44 2.45 -0.03
C ASP A 88 -6.87 2.82 -1.42
N PRO A 89 -7.68 2.87 -2.48
CA PRO A 89 -7.18 3.11 -3.83
C PRO A 89 -6.45 4.46 -3.98
N LYS A 90 -6.88 5.52 -3.31
CA LYS A 90 -6.20 6.82 -3.41
C LYS A 90 -4.79 6.72 -2.80
N ASP A 91 -4.64 5.99 -1.69
CA ASP A 91 -3.34 5.85 -1.01
C ASP A 91 -2.41 4.90 -1.77
N LEU A 92 -2.94 3.83 -2.37
CA LEU A 92 -2.16 2.88 -3.17
C LEU A 92 -1.63 3.46 -4.48
N TYR A 93 -2.41 4.32 -5.14
CA TYR A 93 -2.12 4.74 -6.52
C TYR A 93 -1.81 6.23 -6.65
N GLY A 94 -2.12 7.07 -5.65
CA GLY A 94 -1.93 8.52 -5.73
C GLY A 94 -0.49 8.98 -5.97
N TRP A 95 0.50 8.17 -5.58
CA TRP A 95 1.91 8.45 -5.82
C TRP A 95 2.26 8.57 -7.32
N GLN A 96 1.52 7.88 -8.19
CA GLN A 96 1.76 7.88 -9.64
C GLN A 96 1.54 9.26 -10.27
N ALA A 97 0.72 10.11 -9.66
CA ALA A 97 0.53 11.49 -10.12
C ALA A 97 1.77 12.38 -9.88
N THR A 98 2.65 11.99 -8.95
CA THR A 98 3.88 12.71 -8.61
C THR A 98 5.12 12.05 -9.23
N ALA A 99 5.04 10.75 -9.54
CA ALA A 99 6.14 10.03 -10.17
C ALA A 99 6.24 10.39 -11.67
N PRO A 100 7.38 10.91 -12.13
CA PRO A 100 7.58 11.14 -13.55
C PRO A 100 7.61 9.80 -14.30
N PRO A 101 7.07 9.72 -15.54
CA PRO A 101 7.10 8.50 -16.30
C PRO A 101 8.53 7.99 -16.51
N THR A 102 8.70 6.68 -16.44
CA THR A 102 9.86 5.96 -16.93
C THR A 102 9.85 5.99 -18.46
N ALA A 103 11.03 6.17 -19.06
CA ALA A 103 11.20 6.30 -20.52
C ALA A 103 11.23 4.95 -21.22
#